data_AF-A0A2V9G6F6-F1
#
_entry.id   AF-A0A2V9G6F6-F1
#
_cell.length_a   1.000
_cell.length_b   1.000
_cell.length_c   1.000
_cell.angle_alpha   90.00
_cell.angle_beta   90.00
_cell.angle_gamma   90.00
#
_symmetry.space_group_name_H-M   'P 1'
#
loop_
_entity.id
_entity.type
_entity.pdbx_description
1 polymer ?
#
loop_
_entity_poly.entity_id
_entity_poly.type
_entity_poly.pdbx_seq_one_letter_code
_entity_poly.pdbx_strand_id
1 'polypeptide(L)'
;MGSLSSQTRKSVAVTRHIAFSYPPETTEEKFARDWEPLEKLGCTYERANRRLVAIDVPPRSDVYAVYPVLEDGEKDGLWEFEEGHCGHALRGQTPARS
;
A
#
# COMPACT_ATOMS: atom_id res chain seq x y z
N MET A 1 14.49 2.05 30.17
CA MET A 1 14.83 3.03 29.11
C MET A 1 14.38 2.42 27.78
N GLY A 2 13.69 3.22 26.97
CA GLY A 2 12.60 2.79 26.08
C GLY A 2 12.93 1.74 25.02
N SER A 3 11.98 0.81 24.85
CA SER A 3 11.87 -0.04 23.67
C SER A 3 11.90 0.83 22.41
N LEU A 4 12.89 0.60 21.55
CA LEU A 4 12.85 1.10 20.18
C LEU A 4 11.62 0.49 19.52
N SER A 5 10.60 1.33 19.36
CA SER A 5 9.38 1.02 18.64
C SER A 5 9.78 0.61 17.22
N SER A 6 9.26 -0.53 16.74
CA SER A 6 9.45 -1.06 15.37
C SER A 6 8.92 -0.12 14.26
N GLN A 7 8.72 1.15 14.55
CA GLN A 7 7.96 2.13 13.79
C GLN A 7 8.85 3.03 12.89
N THR A 8 10.15 2.72 12.73
CA THR A 8 11.10 3.63 12.03
C THR A 8 11.87 2.97 10.88
N ARG A 9 11.25 2.04 10.14
CA ARG A 9 11.86 1.47 8.92
C ARG A 9 10.95 1.39 7.68
N LYS A 10 9.73 1.92 7.71
CA LYS A 10 8.90 2.05 6.48
C LYS A 10 9.18 3.38 5.76
N SER A 11 10.44 3.83 5.77
CA SER A 11 10.84 5.08 5.13
C SER A 11 11.25 4.80 3.69
N VAL A 12 10.42 5.28 2.76
CA VAL A 12 10.79 5.72 1.40
C VAL A 12 11.11 4.58 0.41
N ALA A 13 10.11 4.31 -0.46
CA ALA A 13 10.20 3.79 -1.84
C ALA A 13 9.36 2.52 -2.11
N VAL A 14 8.04 2.60 -2.01
CA VAL A 14 7.14 1.55 -2.52
C VAL A 14 6.08 2.23 -3.37
N THR A 15 6.28 2.23 -4.69
CA THR A 15 5.45 3.02 -5.63
C THR A 15 4.89 2.15 -6.74
N ARG A 16 4.38 0.94 -6.45
CA ARG A 16 3.57 0.28 -7.48
C ARG A 16 2.64 -0.86 -7.08
N HIS A 17 2.96 -1.69 -6.10
CA HIS A 17 2.05 -2.78 -5.75
C HIS A 17 2.04 -2.97 -4.25
N ILE A 18 0.97 -2.52 -3.59
CA ILE A 18 0.68 -2.92 -2.22
C ILE A 18 -0.35 -4.04 -2.31
N ALA A 19 0.00 -5.23 -1.87
CA ALA A 19 -0.90 -6.38 -1.92
C ALA A 19 -1.78 -6.39 -0.67
N PHE A 20 -3.09 -6.25 -0.86
CA PHE A 20 -4.09 -6.32 0.19
C PHE A 20 -4.68 -7.72 0.25
N SER A 21 -4.78 -8.29 1.46
CA SER A 21 -5.57 -9.49 1.74
C SER A 21 -6.80 -9.11 2.56
N TYR A 22 -7.99 -9.30 2.00
CA TYR A 22 -9.25 -9.03 2.67
C TYR A 22 -9.82 -10.28 3.37
N PRO A 23 -10.53 -10.12 4.51
CA PRO A 23 -11.25 -11.20 5.16
C PRO A 23 -12.25 -11.90 4.22
N PRO A 24 -12.47 -13.22 4.35
CA PRO A 24 -13.33 -14.01 3.48
C PRO A 24 -14.78 -13.53 3.37
N GLU A 25 -15.27 -12.85 4.40
CA GLU A 25 -16.63 -12.32 4.55
C GLU A 25 -16.80 -10.91 3.96
N THR A 26 -15.73 -10.31 3.45
CA THR A 26 -15.79 -8.99 2.83
C THR A 26 -16.66 -9.03 1.57
N THR A 27 -17.77 -8.28 1.57
CA THR A 27 -18.62 -8.12 0.39
C THR A 27 -18.08 -7.03 -0.53
N GLU A 28 -18.53 -7.00 -1.78
CA GLU A 28 -18.11 -5.96 -2.74
C GLU A 28 -18.55 -4.56 -2.29
N GLU A 29 -19.69 -4.42 -1.62
CA GLU A 29 -20.17 -3.16 -1.06
C GLU A 29 -19.29 -2.69 0.11
N LYS A 30 -18.87 -3.64 0.98
CA LYS A 30 -17.93 -3.35 2.06
C LYS A 30 -16.58 -2.91 1.49
N PHE A 31 -16.07 -3.65 0.51
CA PHE A 31 -14.85 -3.28 -0.22
C PHE A 31 -14.96 -1.87 -0.82
N ALA A 32 -16.04 -1.57 -1.55
CA ALA A 32 -16.19 -0.28 -2.23
C ALA A 32 -16.22 0.90 -1.25
N ARG A 33 -16.88 0.73 -0.10
CA ARG A 33 -16.90 1.74 0.96
C ARG A 33 -15.52 1.93 1.57
N ASP A 34 -14.84 0.84 1.92
CA ASP A 34 -13.56 0.89 2.61
C ASP A 34 -12.42 1.36 1.64
N TRP A 35 -12.62 1.21 0.32
CA TRP A 35 -11.73 1.69 -0.75
C TRP A 35 -11.88 3.18 -1.09
N GLU A 36 -13.05 3.77 -0.84
CA GLU A 36 -13.38 5.16 -1.23
C GLU A 36 -12.31 6.21 -0.83
N PRO A 37 -11.67 6.14 0.36
CA PRO A 37 -10.62 7.09 0.73
C PRO A 37 -9.37 7.00 -0.16
N LEU A 38 -8.99 5.79 -0.58
CA LEU A 38 -7.83 5.57 -1.48
C LEU A 38 -8.15 6.04 -2.90
N GLU A 39 -9.38 5.83 -3.37
CA GLU A 39 -9.85 6.36 -4.66
C GLU A 39 -9.78 7.90 -4.69
N LYS A 40 -10.21 8.57 -3.62
CA LYS A 40 -10.14 10.04 -3.48
C LYS A 40 -8.71 10.57 -3.51
N LEU A 41 -7.74 9.76 -3.10
CA LEU A 41 -6.30 10.07 -3.19
C LEU A 41 -5.72 9.78 -4.60
N GLY A 42 -6.55 9.32 -5.52
CA GLY A 42 -6.18 9.01 -6.90
C GLY A 42 -5.51 7.65 -7.08
N CYS A 43 -5.53 6.79 -6.06
CA CYS A 43 -5.06 5.41 -6.17
C CYS A 43 -6.02 4.57 -7.02
N THR A 44 -5.46 3.57 -7.71
CA THR A 44 -6.23 2.54 -8.41
C THR A 44 -5.85 1.17 -7.88
N TYR A 45 -6.60 0.14 -8.26
CA TYR A 45 -6.26 -1.23 -7.87
C TYR A 45 -6.39 -2.21 -9.04
N GLU A 46 -5.57 -3.24 -9.02
CA GLU A 46 -5.67 -4.43 -9.85
C GLU A 46 -6.09 -5.62 -8.99
N ARG A 47 -7.18 -6.29 -9.34
CA ARG A 47 -7.71 -7.40 -8.55
C ARG A 47 -7.18 -8.72 -9.08
N ALA A 48 -6.39 -9.44 -8.27
CA ALA A 48 -5.93 -10.78 -8.59
C ALA A 48 -7.02 -11.83 -8.30
N ASN A 49 -7.76 -11.65 -7.20
CA ASN A 49 -8.95 -12.44 -6.86
C ASN A 49 -9.84 -11.68 -5.85
N ARG A 50 -10.89 -12.32 -5.32
CA ARG A 50 -11.81 -11.67 -4.37
C ARG A 50 -11.14 -11.09 -3.12
N ARG A 51 -10.01 -11.65 -2.68
CA ARG A 51 -9.31 -11.25 -1.46
C ARG A 51 -8.01 -10.52 -1.73
N LEU A 52 -7.37 -10.77 -2.88
CA LEU A 52 -6.07 -10.21 -3.24
C LEU A 52 -6.20 -9.11 -4.26
N VAL A 53 -5.71 -7.94 -3.88
CA VAL A 53 -5.76 -6.70 -4.67
C VAL A 53 -4.40 -6.02 -4.59
N ALA A 54 -3.87 -5.60 -5.72
CA ALA A 54 -2.67 -4.78 -5.77
C ALA A 54 -3.09 -3.31 -5.92
N ILE A 55 -2.55 -2.43 -5.07
CA ILE A 55 -2.80 -0.99 -5.17
C ILE A 55 -1.72 -0.33 -6.00
N ASP A 56 -2.16 0.40 -7.01
CA ASP A 56 -1.39 1.37 -7.76
C ASP A 56 -1.49 2.74 -7.12
N VAL A 57 -0.38 3.23 -6.58
CA VAL A 57 -0.24 4.60 -6.09
C VAL A 57 0.49 5.42 -7.16
N PRO A 58 -0.21 6.29 -7.92
CA PRO A 58 0.46 7.07 -8.96
C PRO A 58 1.37 8.14 -8.34
N PRO A 59 2.40 8.61 -9.07
CA PRO A 59 3.38 9.57 -8.55
C PRO A 59 2.80 10.94 -8.18
N ARG A 60 1.55 11.23 -8.59
CA ARG A 60 0.82 12.45 -8.26
C ARG A 60 0.05 12.36 -6.94
N SER A 61 -0.12 11.17 -6.39
CA SER A 61 -0.84 10.96 -5.13
C SER A 61 0.03 11.37 -3.95
N ASP A 62 -0.60 11.97 -2.93
CA ASP A 62 0.08 12.27 -1.68
C ASP A 62 0.31 10.98 -0.90
N VAL A 63 1.50 10.41 -1.01
CA VAL A 63 1.88 9.18 -0.32
C VAL A 63 1.77 9.30 1.20
N TYR A 64 1.96 10.50 1.76
CA TYR A 64 1.81 10.74 3.19
C TYR A 64 0.35 10.75 3.64
N ALA A 65 -0.59 10.96 2.73
CA ALA A 65 -2.02 10.79 2.97
C ALA A 65 -2.48 9.34 2.70
N VAL A 66 -1.83 8.62 1.77
CA VAL A 66 -2.14 7.22 1.47
C VAL A 66 -1.78 6.31 2.63
N TYR A 67 -0.56 6.40 3.17
CA TYR A 67 -0.08 5.48 4.21
C TYR A 67 -0.96 5.40 5.46
N PRO A 68 -1.42 6.52 6.06
CA PRO A 68 -2.31 6.47 7.21
C PRO A 68 -3.60 5.69 6.93
N VAL A 69 -4.16 5.80 5.72
CA VAL A 69 -5.36 5.03 5.33
C VAL A 69 -5.05 3.54 5.30
N LEU A 70 -3.89 3.13 4.75
CA LEU A 70 -3.46 1.73 4.71
C LEU A 70 -3.25 1.17 6.11
N GLU A 71 -2.58 1.92 7.00
CA GLU A 71 -2.29 1.52 8.38
C GLU A 71 -3.56 1.47 9.24
N ASP A 72 -4.47 2.43 9.09
CA ASP A 72 -5.73 2.42 9.84
C ASP A 72 -6.63 1.25 9.42
N GLY A 73 -6.73 0.94 8.12
CA GLY A 73 -7.48 -0.23 7.69
C GLY A 73 -6.84 -1.56 8.11
N GLU A 74 -5.51 -1.63 8.23
CA GLU A 74 -4.83 -2.78 8.82
C GLU A 74 -5.13 -2.91 10.32
N LYS A 75 -5.03 -1.81 11.06
CA LYS A 75 -5.32 -1.77 12.50
C LYS A 75 -6.78 -2.13 12.81
N ASP A 76 -7.70 -1.73 11.95
CA ASP A 76 -9.13 -1.99 12.07
C ASP A 76 -9.53 -3.39 11.53
N GLY A 77 -8.55 -4.18 11.04
CA GLY A 77 -8.76 -5.54 10.56
C GLY A 77 -9.54 -5.61 9.24
N LEU A 78 -9.54 -4.53 8.45
CA LEU A 78 -10.19 -4.47 7.14
C LEU A 78 -9.37 -5.21 6.08
N TRP A 79 -8.04 -5.16 6.18
CA TRP A 79 -7.10 -5.86 5.33
C TRP A 79 -5.78 -6.11 6.06
N GLU A 80 -4.96 -6.98 5.52
CA GLU A 80 -3.52 -7.00 5.79
C GLU A 80 -2.80 -6.51 4.53
N PHE A 81 -1.68 -5.79 4.67
CA PHE A 81 -0.95 -5.32 3.50
C PHE A 81 0.55 -5.58 3.52
N GLU A 82 1.08 -5.92 2.35
CA GLU A 82 2.51 -6.02 2.12
C GLU A 82 2.97 -5.06 1.03
N GLU A 83 4.13 -4.44 1.27
CA GLU A 83 4.80 -3.55 0.34
C GLU A 83 5.54 -4.36 -0.73
N GLY A 84 5.05 -4.31 -1.98
CA GLY A 84 5.66 -4.98 -3.11
C GLY A 84 6.91 -4.27 -3.68
N HIS A 85 7.77 -5.07 -4.31
CA HIS A 85 9.13 -4.73 -4.73
C HIS A 85 9.29 -3.38 -5.46
N CYS A 86 10.38 -2.68 -5.12
CA CYS A 86 10.82 -1.43 -5.70
C CYS A 86 11.29 -1.62 -7.16
N GLY A 87 10.61 -1.02 -8.13
CA GLY A 87 11.05 -0.95 -9.53
C GLY A 87 11.81 0.34 -9.90
N HIS A 88 12.13 1.20 -8.92
CA HIS A 88 12.85 2.46 -9.16
C HIS A 88 14.31 2.32 -8.75
N ALA A 89 15.23 2.84 -9.57
CA ALA A 89 16.62 2.96 -9.17
C ALA A 89 16.71 3.87 -7.93
N LEU A 90 17.11 3.29 -6.80
CA LEU A 90 17.51 4.07 -5.64
C LEU A 90 18.60 5.05 -6.08
N ARG A 91 18.53 6.30 -5.62
CA ARG A 91 19.50 7.34 -5.94
C ARG A 91 20.90 6.83 -5.58
N GLY A 92 21.71 6.52 -6.60
CA GLY A 92 23.08 5.98 -6.43
C GLY A 92 23.39 4.65 -7.13
N GLN A 93 22.42 3.96 -7.74
CA GLN A 93 22.73 2.82 -8.62
C GLN A 93 23.10 3.34 -10.02
N THR A 94 24.39 3.56 -10.24
CA THR A 94 24.94 3.65 -11.59
C THR A 94 24.59 2.36 -12.32
N PRO A 95 23.85 2.37 -13.44
CA PRO A 95 23.69 1.17 -14.24
C PRO A 95 25.09 0.77 -14.71
N ALA A 96 25.49 -0.47 -14.41
CA ALA A 96 26.69 -1.05 -14.97
C ALA A 96 26.53 -1.02 -16.50
N ARG A 97 27.31 -0.15 -17.17
CA ARG A 97 27.41 -0.14 -18.63
C ARG A 97 27.91 -1.50 -19.07
N SER A 98 27.14 -2.15 -19.95
CA SER A 98 27.65 -3.18 -20.85
C SER A 98 28.43 -2.52 -21.98
#